data_AF-A0A7W1ZGR6-F1
#
_entry.id   AF-A0A7W1ZGR6-F1
#
_cell.length_a   1.000
_cell.length_b   1.000
_cell.length_c   1.000
_cell.angle_alpha   90.00
_cell.angle_beta   90.00
_cell.angle_gamma   90.00
#
_symmetry.space_group_name_H-M   'P 1'
#
loop_
_entity.id
_entity.type
_entity.pdbx_description
1 polymer ?
#
loop_
_entity_poly.entity_id
_entity_poly.type
_entity_poly.pdbx_seq_one_letter_code
_entity_poly.pdbx_strand_id
1 'polypeptide(L)'
;MKLNSSTALQKFENHVAVPFQLYNSLFTSLPFNRIEKTDILLSLFLNNCEEGYDEQQSPLKIVEDFFNNHTSIKTEAEKMDLLFRFVQYAERQVVLFDALEDTAFHSINDMQGAGTLKHLESTALQNGKEFNSF
;
A
#
# COMPACT_ATOMS: atom_id res chain seq x y z
N MET A 1 25.37 -14.07 -15.03
CA MET A 1 24.88 -14.11 -13.64
C MET A 1 23.51 -13.45 -13.63
N LYS A 2 22.43 -14.23 -13.72
CA LYS A 2 21.04 -13.71 -13.73
C LYS A 2 20.69 -13.33 -12.29
N LEU A 3 20.31 -12.07 -12.06
CA LEU A 3 19.85 -11.64 -10.73
C LEU A 3 18.62 -12.46 -10.30
N ASN A 4 18.63 -12.91 -9.04
CA ASN A 4 17.58 -13.68 -8.37
C ASN A 4 16.28 -12.85 -8.18
N SER A 5 15.57 -12.53 -9.27
CA SER A 5 14.31 -11.78 -9.22
C SER A 5 13.18 -12.55 -8.50
N SER A 6 13.18 -13.88 -8.58
CA SER A 6 12.15 -14.72 -7.94
C SER A 6 12.17 -14.64 -6.42
N THR A 7 13.35 -14.57 -5.79
CA THR A 7 13.48 -14.56 -4.33
C THR A 7 13.12 -13.20 -3.73
N ALA A 8 13.47 -12.11 -4.43
CA ALA A 8 13.11 -10.75 -4.01
C ALA A 8 11.61 -10.48 -4.15
N LEU A 9 11.02 -10.88 -5.28
CA LEU A 9 9.58 -10.78 -5.51
C LEU A 9 8.78 -11.60 -4.50
N GLN A 10 9.20 -12.84 -4.24
CA GLN A 10 8.54 -13.71 -3.26
C GLN A 10 8.67 -13.18 -1.82
N LYS A 11 9.79 -12.54 -1.48
CA LYS A 11 9.95 -11.85 -0.19
C LYS A 11 9.00 -10.64 -0.08
N PHE A 12 8.90 -9.84 -1.13
CA PHE A 12 7.99 -8.70 -1.19
C PHE A 12 6.52 -9.14 -1.08
N GLU A 13 6.11 -10.16 -1.83
CA GLU A 13 4.75 -10.68 -1.74
C GLU A 13 4.40 -11.14 -0.33
N ASN A 14 5.29 -11.90 0.31
CA ASN A 14 5.06 -12.44 1.64
C ASN A 14 5.08 -11.38 2.75
N HIS A 15 5.92 -10.34 2.64
CA HIS A 15 6.14 -9.38 3.72
C HIS A 15 5.41 -8.05 3.53
N VAL A 16 4.95 -7.74 2.32
CA VAL A 16 4.24 -6.48 2.00
C VAL A 16 2.85 -6.76 1.44
N ALA A 17 2.73 -7.53 0.36
CA ALA A 17 1.45 -7.70 -0.33
C ALA A 17 0.41 -8.50 0.48
N VAL A 18 0.79 -9.64 1.05
CA VAL A 18 -0.11 -10.47 1.88
C VAL A 18 -0.55 -9.74 3.16
N PRO A 19 0.36 -9.10 3.93
CA PRO A 19 -0.04 -8.25 5.06
C PRO A 19 -0.94 -7.10 4.63
N PHE A 20 -0.64 -6.43 3.51
CA PHE A 20 -1.47 -5.35 3.00
C PHE A 20 -2.90 -5.81 2.73
N GLN A 21 -3.10 -6.94 2.04
CA GLN A 21 -4.44 -7.48 1.80
C GLN A 21 -5.19 -7.81 3.10
N LEU A 22 -4.50 -8.39 4.09
CA LEU A 22 -5.07 -8.73 5.38
C LEU A 22 -5.49 -7.48 6.16
N TYR A 23 -4.59 -6.50 6.30
CA TYR A 23 -4.87 -5.26 6.99
C TYR A 23 -5.91 -4.42 6.26
N ASN A 24 -5.88 -4.35 4.93
CA ASN A 24 -6.88 -3.67 4.14
C ASN A 24 -8.28 -4.27 4.41
N SER A 25 -8.40 -5.60 4.43
CA SER A 25 -9.65 -6.28 4.76
C SER A 25 -10.10 -6.06 6.22
N LEU A 26 -9.16 -6.01 7.17
CA LEU A 26 -9.45 -5.75 8.59
C LEU A 26 -9.91 -4.31 8.83
N PHE A 27 -9.24 -3.33 8.24
CA PHE A 27 -9.62 -1.92 8.37
C PHE A 27 -10.90 -1.58 7.64
N THR A 28 -11.22 -2.34 6.60
CA THR A 28 -12.48 -2.25 5.86
C THR A 28 -13.66 -2.84 6.64
N SER A 29 -13.43 -3.89 7.43
CA SER A 29 -14.48 -4.53 8.25
C SER A 29 -14.68 -3.89 9.63
N LEU A 30 -13.77 -3.02 10.07
CA LEU A 30 -13.92 -2.25 11.30
C LEU A 30 -14.97 -1.13 11.09
N PRO A 31 -16.00 -1.02 11.95
CA PRO A 31 -17.07 -0.04 11.80
C PRO A 31 -16.56 1.35 12.24
N PHE A 32 -15.74 1.98 11.40
CA PHE A 32 -15.34 3.37 11.59
C PHE A 32 -16.52 4.26 11.25
N ASN A 33 -17.31 4.57 12.26
CA ASN A 33 -18.39 5.56 12.29
C ASN A 33 -19.26 5.68 11.02
N ARG A 34 -20.46 5.10 11.14
CA ARG A 34 -21.75 5.48 10.52
C ARG A 34 -22.14 4.96 9.13
N ILE A 35 -21.29 4.37 8.30
CA ILE A 35 -21.77 3.88 6.99
C ILE A 35 -21.12 2.55 6.61
N GLU A 36 -21.82 1.45 6.95
CA GLU A 36 -21.52 0.04 6.62
C GLU A 36 -21.42 -0.26 5.10
N LYS A 37 -21.54 0.73 4.22
CA LYS A 37 -21.59 0.56 2.75
C LYS A 37 -20.58 1.39 1.95
N THR A 38 -19.68 2.11 2.63
CA THR A 38 -18.73 3.02 1.94
C THR A 38 -17.74 2.26 1.09
N ASP A 39 -17.36 1.06 1.52
CA ASP A 39 -16.42 0.19 0.80
C ASP A 39 -17.00 -0.36 -0.52
N ILE A 40 -18.26 -0.80 -0.48
CA ILE A 40 -19.01 -1.23 -1.68
C ILE A 40 -19.18 -0.05 -2.64
N LEU A 41 -19.52 1.14 -2.12
CA LEU A 41 -19.65 2.35 -2.92
C LEU A 41 -18.33 2.78 -3.54
N LEU A 42 -17.22 2.66 -2.83
CA LEU A 42 -15.89 2.98 -3.36
C LEU A 42 -15.48 1.99 -4.45
N SER A 43 -15.72 0.70 -4.25
CA SER A 43 -15.44 -0.32 -5.26
C SER A 43 -16.29 -0.11 -6.52
N LEU A 44 -17.57 0.23 -6.35
CA LEU A 44 -18.46 0.61 -7.45
C LEU A 44 -17.99 1.89 -8.14
N PHE A 45 -17.53 2.87 -7.38
CA PHE A 45 -16.99 4.11 -7.92
C PHE A 45 -15.72 3.85 -8.74
N LEU A 46 -14.81 3.02 -8.25
CA LEU A 46 -13.60 2.62 -8.98
C LEU A 46 -13.95 1.94 -10.29
N ASN A 47 -14.86 0.96 -10.29
CA ASN A 47 -15.33 0.31 -11.52
C ASN A 47 -15.93 1.31 -12.50
N ASN A 48 -16.75 2.25 -12.02
CA ASN A 48 -17.32 3.28 -12.87
C ASN A 48 -16.26 4.23 -13.45
N CYS A 49 -15.21 4.54 -12.67
CA CYS A 49 -14.06 5.28 -13.14
C CYS A 49 -13.27 4.53 -14.21
N GLU A 50 -13.04 3.22 -14.05
CA GLU A 50 -12.35 2.40 -15.04
C GLU A 50 -13.14 2.32 -16.35
N GLU A 51 -14.44 2.00 -16.27
CA GLU A 51 -15.34 1.95 -17.43
C GLU A 51 -15.43 3.31 -18.14
N GLY A 52 -15.66 4.39 -17.38
CA GLY A 52 -15.78 5.73 -17.93
C GLY A 52 -14.46 6.26 -18.51
N TYR A 53 -13.33 5.86 -17.92
CA TYR A 53 -12.00 6.21 -18.44
C TYR A 53 -11.69 5.48 -19.75
N ASP A 54 -12.01 4.19 -19.84
CA ASP A 54 -11.88 3.40 -21.06
C ASP A 54 -12.76 3.95 -22.19
N GLU A 55 -13.93 4.49 -21.86
CA GLU A 55 -14.82 5.20 -22.77
C GLU A 55 -14.41 6.66 -23.07
N GLN A 56 -13.25 7.12 -22.58
CA GLN A 56 -12.74 8.50 -22.73
C GLN A 56 -13.72 9.58 -22.23
N GLN A 57 -14.53 9.26 -21.23
CA GLN A 57 -15.46 10.21 -20.65
C GLN A 57 -14.73 11.26 -19.80
N SER A 58 -15.33 12.45 -19.68
CA SER A 58 -14.80 13.49 -18.79
C SER A 58 -14.95 13.06 -17.33
N PRO A 59 -13.95 13.32 -16.45
CA PRO A 59 -14.03 12.99 -15.03
C PRO A 59 -15.29 13.50 -14.33
N LEU A 60 -15.77 14.69 -14.72
CA LEU A 60 -17.02 15.25 -14.19
C LEU A 60 -18.23 14.36 -14.51
N LYS A 61 -18.25 13.81 -15.73
CA LYS A 61 -19.34 12.96 -16.21
C LYS A 61 -19.34 11.61 -15.50
N ILE A 62 -18.16 11.00 -15.32
CA ILE A 62 -17.98 9.76 -14.56
C ILE A 62 -18.52 9.93 -13.13
N VAL A 63 -18.15 11.02 -12.46
CA VAL A 63 -18.62 11.30 -11.10
C VAL A 63 -20.14 11.51 -11.06
N GLU A 64 -20.69 12.30 -11.99
CA GLU A 64 -22.14 12.50 -12.10
C GLU A 64 -22.89 11.19 -12.37
N ASP A 65 -22.40 10.36 -13.29
CA ASP A 65 -22.99 9.09 -13.65
C ASP A 65 -22.96 8.10 -12.48
N PHE A 66 -21.88 8.07 -11.69
CA PHE A 66 -21.84 7.31 -10.45
C PHE A 66 -22.94 7.76 -9.49
N PHE A 67 -23.05 9.06 -9.22
CA PHE A 67 -24.05 9.58 -8.28
C PHE A 67 -25.48 9.31 -8.77
N ASN A 68 -25.74 9.46 -10.06
CA ASN A 68 -27.06 9.25 -10.66
C ASN A 68 -27.48 7.77 -10.68
N ASN A 69 -26.55 6.85 -10.94
CA ASN A 69 -26.86 5.43 -11.14
C ASN A 69 -26.79 4.60 -9.86
N HIS A 70 -25.94 4.97 -8.89
CA HIS A 70 -25.62 4.12 -7.74
C HIS A 70 -26.04 4.70 -6.38
N THR A 71 -26.40 5.99 -6.31
CA THR A 71 -26.78 6.62 -5.04
C THR A 71 -28.06 7.44 -5.15
N SER A 72 -28.88 7.42 -4.11
CA SER A 72 -30.05 8.32 -3.99
C SER A 72 -29.69 9.70 -3.44
N ILE A 73 -28.40 10.08 -3.46
CA ILE A 73 -27.92 11.34 -2.89
C ILE A 73 -28.30 12.48 -3.83
N LYS A 74 -29.02 13.47 -3.32
CA LYS A 74 -29.52 14.60 -4.12
C LYS A 74 -28.87 15.93 -3.77
N THR A 75 -28.28 16.05 -2.59
CA THR A 75 -27.70 17.31 -2.13
C THR A 75 -26.20 17.37 -2.44
N GLU A 76 -25.74 18.55 -2.85
CA GLU A 76 -24.33 18.76 -3.19
C GLU A 76 -23.40 18.55 -1.97
N ALA A 77 -23.88 18.91 -0.77
CA ALA A 77 -23.13 18.71 0.48
C ALA A 77 -22.87 17.23 0.77
N GLU A 78 -23.85 16.36 0.56
CA GLU A 78 -23.70 14.91 0.74
C GLU A 78 -22.79 14.28 -0.32
N LYS A 79 -22.85 14.76 -1.57
CA LYS A 79 -21.91 14.33 -2.62
C LYS A 79 -20.47 14.67 -2.24
N MET A 80 -20.25 15.90 -1.79
CA MET A 80 -18.94 16.37 -1.35
C MET A 80 -18.42 15.55 -0.17
N ASP A 81 -19.26 15.29 0.84
CA ASP A 81 -18.89 14.46 2.00
C ASP A 81 -18.48 13.04 1.57
N LEU A 82 -19.22 12.42 0.66
CA LEU A 82 -18.88 11.10 0.14
C LEU A 82 -17.53 11.10 -0.60
N LEU A 83 -17.29 12.07 -1.47
CA LEU A 83 -16.02 12.21 -2.19
C LEU A 83 -14.84 12.42 -1.22
N PHE A 84 -15.00 13.27 -0.20
CA PHE A 84 -13.98 13.45 0.83
C PHE A 84 -13.66 12.14 1.55
N ARG A 85 -14.67 11.33 1.85
CA ARG A 85 -14.48 10.02 2.47
C ARG A 85 -13.75 9.04 1.56
N PHE A 86 -13.98 9.08 0.25
CA PHE A 86 -13.20 8.29 -0.72
C PHE A 86 -11.72 8.68 -0.73
N VAL A 87 -11.43 9.99 -0.74
CA VAL A 87 -10.04 10.49 -0.68
C VAL A 87 -9.35 10.06 0.61
N GLN A 88 -10.01 10.20 1.76
CA GLN A 88 -9.47 9.77 3.06
C GLN A 88 -9.20 8.27 3.10
N TYR A 89 -10.06 7.46 2.49
CA TYR A 89 -9.86 6.02 2.41
C TYR A 89 -8.66 5.67 1.52
N ALA A 90 -8.52 6.33 0.37
CA ALA A 90 -7.37 6.16 -0.51
C ALA A 90 -6.06 6.57 0.18
N GLU A 91 -6.04 7.71 0.90
CA GLU A 91 -4.89 8.16 1.68
C GLU A 91 -4.48 7.12 2.73
N ARG A 92 -5.46 6.54 3.44
CA ARG A 92 -5.21 5.47 4.41
C ARG A 92 -4.57 4.24 3.78
N GLN A 93 -4.98 3.84 2.58
CA GLN A 93 -4.37 2.70 1.88
C GLN A 93 -2.92 2.98 1.50
N VAL A 94 -2.62 4.19 1.02
CA VAL A 94 -1.24 4.60 0.68
C VAL A 94 -0.35 4.62 1.92
N VAL A 95 -0.81 5.22 3.03
CA VAL A 95 -0.07 5.25 4.30
C VAL A 95 0.14 3.86 4.88
N LEU A 96 -0.86 2.99 4.79
CA LEU A 96 -0.75 1.60 5.27
C LEU A 96 0.28 0.83 4.44
N PHE A 97 0.26 1.01 3.12
CA PHE A 97 1.21 0.39 2.23
C PHE A 97 2.65 0.83 2.55
N ASP A 98 2.87 2.14 2.70
CA ASP A 98 4.17 2.72 3.08
C ASP A 98 4.69 2.17 4.41
N ALA A 99 3.83 2.12 5.43
CA ALA A 99 4.19 1.56 6.74
C ALA A 99 4.56 0.06 6.68
N LEU A 100 3.91 -0.70 5.80
CA LEU A 100 4.22 -2.12 5.59
C LEU A 100 5.52 -2.30 4.82
N GLU A 101 5.77 -1.48 3.79
CA GLU A 101 7.04 -1.46 3.06
C GLU A 101 8.21 -1.15 4.00
N ASP A 102 8.09 -0.09 4.82
CA ASP A 102 9.09 0.30 5.81
C ASP A 102 9.36 -0.81 6.84
N THR A 103 8.31 -1.47 7.33
CA THR A 103 8.45 -2.58 8.29
C THR A 103 9.13 -3.79 7.63
N ALA A 104 8.80 -4.07 6.37
CA ALA A 104 9.37 -5.18 5.61
C ALA A 104 10.82 -4.90 5.16
N PHE A 105 11.26 -3.64 5.16
CA PHE A 105 12.60 -3.23 4.70
C PHE A 105 13.72 -4.00 5.39
N HIS A 106 13.63 -4.21 6.71
CA HIS A 106 14.62 -4.98 7.48
C HIS A 106 14.60 -6.49 7.20
N SER A 107 13.47 -7.03 6.72
CA SER A 107 13.32 -8.46 6.39
C SER A 107 13.72 -8.78 4.94
N ILE A 108 13.59 -7.79 4.05
CA ILE A 108 13.95 -7.90 2.64
C ILE A 108 15.46 -7.66 2.45
N ASN A 109 16.04 -6.69 3.17
CA ASN A 109 17.47 -6.40 3.13
C ASN A 109 18.24 -7.17 4.21
N ASP A 110 19.16 -8.03 3.79
CA ASP A 110 20.02 -8.80 4.69
C ASP A 110 21.04 -7.88 5.40
N MET A 111 20.73 -7.49 6.64
CA MET A 111 21.61 -6.70 7.50
C MET A 111 22.82 -7.48 8.06
N GLN A 112 23.05 -8.71 7.62
CA GLN A 112 24.24 -9.51 7.96
C GLN A 112 25.13 -9.90 6.76
N GLY A 113 24.81 -9.43 5.55
CA GLY A 113 25.59 -9.68 4.34
C GLY A 113 26.98 -9.01 4.31
N ALA A 114 27.83 -9.42 3.38
CA ALA A 114 29.14 -8.80 3.13
C ALA A 114 28.96 -7.32 2.75
N GLY A 115 29.59 -6.42 3.52
CA GLY A 115 29.44 -4.95 3.40
C GLY A 115 28.59 -4.30 4.51
N THR A 116 27.99 -5.08 5.41
CA THR A 116 27.27 -4.57 6.59
C THR A 116 28.23 -4.11 7.69
N LEU A 117 27.77 -3.23 8.59
CA LEU A 117 28.57 -2.75 9.73
C LEU A 117 29.14 -3.90 10.57
N LYS A 118 28.39 -4.99 10.76
CA LYS A 118 28.88 -6.20 11.45
C LYS A 118 29.99 -6.92 10.69
N HIS A 119 29.89 -6.98 9.36
CA HIS A 119 30.96 -7.55 8.53
C HIS A 119 32.22 -6.68 8.57
N LEU A 120 32.06 -5.35 8.51
CA LEU A 120 33.15 -4.38 8.63
C LEU A 120 33.81 -4.43 10.02
N GLU A 121 33.02 -4.49 11.09
CA GLU A 121 33.49 -4.66 12.47
C GLU A 121 34.25 -5.99 12.63
N SER A 122 33.69 -7.09 12.14
CA SER A 122 34.35 -8.41 12.19
C SER A 122 35.67 -8.42 11.42
N THR A 123 35.72 -7.80 10.24
CA THR A 123 36.93 -7.68 9.43
C THR A 123 37.98 -6.77 10.09
N ALA A 124 37.55 -5.64 10.66
CA ALA A 124 38.43 -4.74 11.40
C ALA A 124 39.02 -5.38 12.66
N LEU A 125 38.22 -6.15 13.42
CA LEU A 125 38.66 -6.91 14.59
C LEU A 125 39.61 -8.06 14.21
N GLN A 126 39.40 -8.72 13.07
CA GLN A 126 40.33 -9.73 12.56
C GLN A 126 41.67 -9.12 12.14
N ASN A 127 41.66 -8.03 11.36
CA ASN A 127 42.89 -7.34 10.95
C ASN A 127 43.66 -6.73 12.13
N GLY A 128 42.96 -6.26 13.17
CA GLY A 128 43.60 -5.77 14.41
C GLY A 128 44.27 -6.87 15.24
N LYS A 129 43.84 -8.14 15.12
CA LYS A 129 44.50 -9.27 15.78
C LYS A 129 45.76 -9.73 15.05
N GLU A 130 45.79 -9.65 13.72
CA GLU A 130 46.99 -9.97 12.91
C GLU A 130 48.14 -8.96 13.13
N PHE A 131 47.82 -7.69 13.41
CA PHE A 131 48.83 -6.67 13.74
C PHE A 131 49.48 -6.84 15.13
N ASN A 132 48.82 -7.52 16.06
CA ASN A 132 49.33 -7.75 17.42
C ASN A 132 50.06 -9.11 17.58
N SER A 133 50.21 -9.87 16.50
CA SER A 133 50.95 -11.14 16.48
C SER A 133 52.34 -11.05 15.82
N PHE A 134 52.89 -9.84 15.66
CA PHE A 134 54.27 -9.59 15.25
C PHE A 134 55.05 -8.85 16.33
#